data_AF-A0A957V8Z3-F1
#
_entry.id   AF-A0A957V8Z3-F1
#
_cell.length_a   1.000
_cell.length_b   1.000
_cell.length_c   1.000
_cell.angle_alpha   90.00
_cell.angle_beta   90.00
_cell.angle_gamma   90.00
#
_symmetry.space_group_name_H-M   'P 1'
#
loop_
_entity.id
_entity.type
_entity.pdbx_description
1 polymer ?
#
loop_
_entity_poly.entity_id
_entity_poly.type
_entity_poly.pdbx_seq_one_letter_code
_entity_poly.pdbx_strand_id
1 'polypeptide(L)'
;MKNLLFTWPEIGQNPLWYVATVAALAGIAAYFRFLWWLAALVALLWGGWLLWQMFAVEETLPATPLPTQRQLDQARRYQQQISRLLAGTRRSQAQRQRLVAQIALWLEAIEELAGYLAALQANAVIQSDLATVPEAMRALEAQLEATGDAALRLELARAVRHRRDHWAALAGVQRLTQQAHLHIDNTVAMLGTITSQLLAEQATHQVADYSRLSGEVDEATRRLQDQLEALREVKLGVFA
;
A
#
# COMPACT_ATOMS: atom_id res chain seq x y z
N MET A 1 -29.46 -5.42 84.81
CA MET A 1 -30.24 -6.19 83.82
C MET A 1 -31.64 -5.61 83.72
N LYS A 2 -31.97 -4.93 82.61
CA LYS A 2 -33.32 -4.72 82.06
C LYS A 2 -33.15 -4.17 80.64
N ASN A 3 -33.58 -4.96 79.67
CA ASN A 3 -33.40 -4.79 78.23
C ASN A 3 -34.25 -3.61 77.71
N LEU A 4 -33.62 -2.72 76.94
CA LEU A 4 -34.28 -1.73 76.11
C LEU A 4 -34.64 -2.38 74.77
N LEU A 5 -35.87 -2.86 74.65
CA LEU A 5 -36.48 -3.26 73.38
C LEU A 5 -36.74 -1.99 72.54
N PHE A 6 -35.98 -1.85 71.46
CA PHE A 6 -36.14 -0.83 70.44
C PHE A 6 -37.39 -1.15 69.61
N THR A 7 -38.46 -0.40 69.85
CA THR A 7 -39.70 -0.48 69.08
C THR A 7 -39.50 0.13 67.71
N TRP A 8 -39.57 -0.70 66.67
CA TRP A 8 -39.62 -0.27 65.26
C TRP A 8 -40.89 0.55 64.98
N PRO A 9 -40.80 1.77 64.44
CA PRO A 9 -41.98 2.52 64.05
C PRO A 9 -42.61 1.97 62.76
N GLU A 10 -43.93 2.11 62.67
CA GLU A 10 -44.88 1.63 61.65
C GLU A 10 -44.65 2.25 60.25
N ILE A 11 -43.48 2.04 59.65
CA ILE A 11 -43.14 2.57 58.31
C ILE A 11 -43.84 1.77 57.19
N GLY A 12 -44.49 0.65 57.51
CA GLY A 12 -45.06 -0.29 56.53
C GLY A 12 -46.51 -0.04 56.06
N GLN A 13 -47.24 0.94 56.59
CA GLN A 13 -48.70 1.07 56.32
C GLN A 13 -49.09 2.20 55.36
N ASN A 14 -48.16 3.02 54.86
CA ASN A 14 -48.51 4.10 53.94
C ASN A 14 -48.20 3.71 52.47
N PRO A 15 -49.23 3.45 51.62
CA PRO A 15 -49.03 2.98 50.24
C PRO A 15 -48.27 3.99 49.37
N LEU A 16 -48.24 5.27 49.75
CA LEU A 16 -47.48 6.31 49.06
C LEU A 16 -45.96 6.07 49.09
N TRP A 17 -45.44 5.40 50.13
CA TRP A 17 -44.01 5.13 50.25
C TRP A 17 -43.54 4.05 49.26
N TYR A 18 -44.40 3.07 48.98
CA TYR A 18 -44.18 2.04 47.96
C TYR A 18 -44.14 2.64 46.55
N VAL A 19 -45.07 3.56 46.24
CA VAL A 19 -45.09 4.25 44.94
C VAL A 19 -43.83 5.09 44.75
N ALA A 20 -43.37 5.80 45.79
CA ALA A 20 -42.15 6.60 45.74
C ALA A 20 -40.89 5.75 45.52
N THR A 21 -40.79 4.59 46.17
CA THR A 21 -39.62 3.68 45.99
C THR A 21 -39.63 3.00 44.63
N VAL A 22 -40.80 2.57 44.13
CA VAL A 22 -40.92 1.99 42.79
C VAL A 22 -40.61 3.03 41.71
N ALA A 23 -41.07 4.28 41.88
CA ALA A 23 -40.73 5.37 40.96
C ALA A 23 -39.23 5.72 40.98
N ALA A 24 -38.60 5.73 42.16
CA ALA A 24 -37.17 5.95 42.30
C ALA A 24 -36.35 4.82 41.66
N LEU A 25 -36.72 3.56 41.88
CA LEU A 25 -36.07 2.40 41.25
C LEU A 25 -36.28 2.38 39.73
N ALA A 26 -37.47 2.74 39.24
CA ALA A 26 -37.75 2.89 37.82
C ALA A 26 -36.92 4.02 37.18
N GLY A 27 -36.74 5.14 37.89
CA GLY A 27 -35.88 6.25 37.47
C GLY A 27 -34.41 5.84 37.38
N ILE A 28 -33.90 5.10 38.37
CA ILE A 28 -32.52 4.56 38.38
C ILE A 28 -32.34 3.53 37.25
N ALA A 29 -33.30 2.63 37.05
CA ALA A 29 -33.27 1.66 35.96
C ALA A 29 -33.31 2.33 34.57
N ALA A 30 -34.10 3.39 34.41
CA ALA A 30 -34.14 4.19 33.19
C ALA A 30 -32.82 4.95 32.94
N TYR A 31 -32.20 5.46 34.01
CA TYR A 31 -30.90 6.13 33.96
C TYR A 31 -29.77 5.18 33.52
N PHE A 32 -29.72 3.95 34.07
CA PHE A 32 -28.76 2.94 33.64
C PHE A 32 -29.00 2.48 32.20
N ARG A 33 -30.26 2.38 31.76
CA ARG A 33 -30.60 2.06 30.37
C ARG A 33 -30.15 3.16 29.40
N PHE A 34 -30.23 4.43 29.80
CA PHE A 34 -29.73 5.56 29.04
C PHE A 34 -28.20 5.58 28.96
N LEU A 35 -27.50 5.26 30.06
CA LEU A 35 -26.04 5.13 30.07
C LEU A 35 -25.53 4.05 29.12
N TRP A 36 -26.25 2.93 29.02
CA TRP A 36 -25.92 1.85 28.08
C TRP A 36 -26.06 2.28 26.61
N TRP A 37 -27.08 3.08 26.29
CA TRP A 37 -27.23 3.66 24.96
C TRP A 37 -26.12 4.67 24.62
N LEU A 38 -25.70 5.48 25.60
CA LEU A 38 -24.61 6.44 25.43
C LEU A 38 -23.26 5.72 25.22
N ALA A 39 -23.01 4.64 25.96
CA ALA A 39 -21.85 3.78 25.76
C ALA A 39 -21.85 3.08 24.39
N ALA A 40 -23.02 2.60 23.92
CA ALA A 40 -23.16 2.02 22.59
C ALA A 40 -22.91 3.04 21.47
N LEU A 41 -23.35 4.29 21.65
CA LEU A 41 -23.15 5.36 20.69
C LEU A 41 -21.68 5.81 20.64
N VAL A 42 -21.01 5.90 21.80
CA VAL A 42 -19.57 6.12 21.88
C VAL A 42 -18.80 4.95 21.25
N ALA A 43 -19.22 3.70 21.48
CA ALA A 43 -18.60 2.52 20.87
C ALA A 43 -18.81 2.46 19.35
N LEU A 44 -19.94 2.95 18.82
CA LEU A 44 -20.17 3.09 17.38
C LEU A 44 -19.34 4.22 16.76
N LEU A 45 -19.21 5.36 17.45
CA LEU A 45 -18.34 6.46 17.01
C LEU A 45 -16.86 6.05 17.06
N TRP A 46 -16.43 5.37 18.11
CA TRP A 46 -15.08 4.80 18.23
C TRP A 46 -14.85 3.68 17.22
N GLY A 47 -15.78 2.74 17.09
CA GLY A 47 -15.68 1.63 16.13
C GLY A 47 -15.68 2.13 14.69
N GLY A 48 -16.49 3.15 14.39
CA GLY A 48 -16.50 3.83 13.09
C GLY A 48 -15.21 4.61 12.82
N TRP A 49 -14.65 5.29 13.83
CA TRP A 49 -13.35 5.97 13.72
C TRP A 49 -12.18 4.99 13.56
N LEU A 50 -12.23 3.83 14.22
CA LEU A 50 -11.19 2.79 14.16
C LEU A 50 -11.28 1.98 12.86
N LEU A 51 -12.50 1.71 12.37
CA LEU A 51 -12.74 1.21 11.01
C LEU A 51 -12.30 2.22 9.96
N TRP A 52 -12.61 3.51 10.17
CA TRP A 52 -12.11 4.59 9.32
C TRP A 52 -10.59 4.65 9.36
N GLN A 53 -9.92 4.45 10.49
CA GLN A 53 -8.46 4.44 10.58
C GLN A 53 -7.83 3.18 9.92
N MET A 54 -8.52 2.03 9.95
CA MET A 54 -8.09 0.84 9.22
C MET A 54 -8.27 0.96 7.69
N PHE A 55 -9.26 1.72 7.22
CA PHE A 55 -9.50 1.97 5.78
C PHE A 55 -8.87 3.27 5.25
N ALA A 56 -8.61 4.24 6.13
CA ALA A 56 -7.83 5.46 5.89
C ALA A 56 -6.34 5.22 6.17
N VAL A 57 -5.87 4.00 5.93
CA VAL A 57 -4.55 3.82 5.35
C VAL A 57 -4.62 4.44 3.95
N GLU A 58 -4.68 5.76 3.92
CA GLU A 58 -4.05 6.52 2.87
C GLU A 58 -2.62 5.99 2.92
N GLU A 59 -2.31 5.10 2.00
CA GLU A 59 -0.97 4.68 1.63
C GLU A 59 -0.23 5.97 1.20
N THR A 60 0.02 6.86 2.16
CA THR A 60 1.20 7.69 2.20
C THR A 60 2.33 6.70 2.43
N LEU A 61 2.57 5.90 1.38
CA LEU A 61 3.76 5.11 1.23
C LEU A 61 4.86 6.09 1.57
N PRO A 62 5.63 5.85 2.65
CA PRO A 62 6.78 6.67 2.92
C PRO A 62 7.54 6.72 1.60
N ALA A 63 7.83 7.92 1.09
CA ALA A 63 8.60 8.07 -0.14
C ALA A 63 9.89 7.28 0.06
N THR A 64 9.91 6.05 -0.43
CA THR A 64 10.99 5.11 -0.14
C THR A 64 12.17 5.66 -0.93
N PRO A 65 13.25 6.08 -0.26
CA PRO A 65 14.39 6.62 -0.97
C PRO A 65 14.96 5.54 -1.89
N LEU A 66 15.11 5.87 -3.18
CA LEU A 66 15.52 5.01 -4.29
C LEU A 66 16.57 3.95 -3.92
N PRO A 67 16.18 2.66 -3.84
CA PRO A 67 17.13 1.56 -3.74
C PRO A 67 17.60 1.06 -5.11
N THR A 68 17.13 1.66 -6.22
CA THR A 68 17.42 1.22 -7.60
C THR A 68 18.90 1.16 -7.93
N GLN A 69 19.68 2.17 -7.55
CA GLN A 69 21.10 2.18 -7.87
C GLN A 69 21.88 1.13 -7.05
N ARG A 70 21.50 0.92 -5.79
CA ARG A 70 22.09 -0.14 -4.95
C ARG A 70 21.73 -1.53 -5.48
N GLN A 71 20.47 -1.72 -5.91
CA GLN A 71 19.98 -2.95 -6.51
C GLN A 71 20.72 -3.26 -7.82
N LEU A 72 20.93 -2.26 -8.69
CA LEU A 72 21.72 -2.40 -9.90
C LEU A 72 23.17 -2.79 -9.62
N ASP A 73 23.82 -2.13 -8.67
CA ASP A 73 25.19 -2.46 -8.27
C ASP A 73 25.29 -3.86 -7.68
N GLN A 74 24.25 -4.31 -6.98
CA GLN A 74 24.16 -5.68 -6.46
C GLN A 74 23.94 -6.70 -7.58
N ALA A 75 23.05 -6.41 -8.55
CA ALA A 75 22.81 -7.24 -9.72
C ALA A 75 24.08 -7.46 -10.54
N ARG A 76 24.83 -6.37 -10.81
CA ARG A 76 26.14 -6.43 -11.49
C ARG A 76 27.15 -7.28 -10.73
N ARG A 77 27.20 -7.15 -9.40
CA ARG A 77 28.06 -7.99 -8.56
C ARG A 77 27.67 -9.46 -8.66
N TYR A 78 26.38 -9.80 -8.64
CA TYR A 78 25.93 -11.18 -8.82
C TYR A 78 26.26 -11.70 -10.22
N GLN A 79 26.06 -10.93 -11.29
CA GLN A 79 26.45 -11.33 -12.65
C GLN A 79 27.95 -11.68 -12.73
N GLN A 80 28.81 -10.84 -12.15
CA GLN A 80 30.25 -11.10 -12.09
C GLN A 80 30.60 -12.34 -11.27
N GLN A 81 29.89 -12.59 -10.17
CA GLN A 81 30.09 -13.80 -9.36
C GLN A 81 29.63 -15.05 -10.13
N ILE A 82 28.44 -15.02 -10.72
CA ILE A 82 27.88 -16.14 -11.49
C ILE A 82 28.79 -16.51 -12.66
N SER A 83 29.29 -15.54 -13.42
CA SER A 83 30.22 -15.79 -14.54
C SER A 83 31.51 -16.49 -14.08
N ARG A 84 32.10 -16.06 -12.95
CA ARG A 84 33.26 -16.73 -12.35
C ARG A 84 32.94 -18.14 -11.85
N LEU A 85 31.81 -18.32 -11.18
CA LEU A 85 31.38 -19.62 -10.66
C LEU A 85 31.13 -20.61 -11.79
N LEU A 86 30.48 -20.17 -12.86
CA LEU A 86 30.21 -21.00 -14.03
C LEU A 86 31.47 -21.47 -14.73
N ALA A 87 32.53 -20.66 -14.78
CA ALA A 87 33.82 -21.08 -15.36
C ALA A 87 34.40 -22.34 -14.67
N GLY A 88 34.12 -22.53 -13.38
CA GLY A 88 34.54 -23.70 -12.60
C GLY A 88 33.54 -24.87 -12.56
N THR A 89 32.36 -24.75 -13.17
CA THR A 89 31.33 -25.81 -13.14
C THR A 89 31.57 -26.90 -14.20
N ARG A 90 31.11 -28.14 -13.90
CA ARG A 90 31.12 -29.29 -14.84
C ARG A 90 30.07 -29.21 -15.95
N ARG A 91 29.25 -28.15 -15.96
CA ARG A 91 28.21 -27.95 -16.98
C ARG A 91 28.79 -27.87 -18.38
N SER A 92 27.99 -28.27 -19.36
CA SER A 92 28.40 -28.15 -20.76
C SER A 92 28.60 -26.68 -21.13
N GLN A 93 29.48 -26.41 -22.09
CA GLN A 93 29.73 -25.04 -22.57
C GLN A 93 28.44 -24.35 -23.02
N ALA A 94 27.56 -25.07 -23.71
CA ALA A 94 26.27 -24.55 -24.16
C ALA A 94 25.37 -24.14 -22.99
N GLN A 95 25.30 -24.94 -21.92
CA GLN A 95 24.50 -24.61 -20.73
C GLN A 95 25.04 -23.36 -20.01
N ARG A 96 26.36 -23.24 -19.89
CA ARG A 96 27.00 -22.05 -19.29
C ARG A 96 26.71 -20.80 -20.10
N GLN A 97 26.90 -20.86 -21.42
CA GLN A 97 26.65 -19.73 -22.32
C GLN A 97 25.19 -19.29 -22.27
N ARG A 98 24.24 -20.24 -22.26
CA ARG A 98 22.81 -19.92 -22.18
C ARG A 98 22.47 -19.19 -20.87
N LEU A 99 22.97 -19.66 -19.73
CA LEU A 99 22.72 -19.01 -18.44
C LEU A 99 23.38 -17.61 -18.37
N VAL A 100 24.61 -17.46 -18.87
CA VAL A 100 25.28 -16.15 -18.92
C VAL A 100 24.53 -15.16 -19.81
N ALA A 101 24.12 -15.58 -21.01
CA ALA A 101 23.36 -14.75 -21.93
C ALA A 101 22.01 -14.33 -21.31
N GLN A 102 21.33 -15.27 -20.65
CA GLN A 102 20.06 -15.00 -19.99
C GLN A 102 20.20 -14.00 -18.83
N ILE A 103 21.22 -14.15 -17.98
CA ILE A 103 21.51 -13.17 -16.92
C ILE A 103 21.85 -11.80 -17.48
N ALA A 104 22.58 -11.74 -18.62
CA ALA A 104 22.91 -10.47 -19.26
C ALA A 104 21.64 -9.75 -19.75
N LEU A 105 20.71 -10.46 -20.40
CA LEU A 105 19.42 -9.90 -20.81
C LEU A 105 18.59 -9.41 -19.61
N TRP A 106 18.61 -10.14 -18.49
CA TRP A 106 17.92 -9.71 -17.28
C TRP A 106 18.52 -8.42 -16.72
N LEU A 107 19.85 -8.32 -16.65
CA LEU A 107 20.51 -7.12 -16.14
C LEU A 107 20.20 -5.90 -17.01
N GLU A 108 20.22 -6.07 -18.34
CA GLU A 108 19.89 -5.01 -19.29
C GLU A 108 18.46 -4.50 -19.09
N ALA A 109 17.47 -5.41 -18.95
CA ALA A 109 16.09 -5.04 -18.71
C ALA A 109 15.89 -4.27 -17.38
N ILE A 110 16.57 -4.70 -16.31
CA ILE A 110 16.52 -4.00 -15.02
C ILE A 110 17.19 -2.62 -15.11
N GLU A 111 18.30 -2.50 -15.84
CA GLU A 111 19.00 -1.22 -16.06
C GLU A 111 18.14 -0.23 -16.85
N GLU A 112 17.46 -0.66 -17.92
CA GLU A 112 16.55 0.19 -18.68
C GLU A 112 15.39 0.68 -17.82
N LEU A 113 14.75 -0.24 -17.08
CA LEU A 113 13.65 0.08 -16.18
C LEU A 113 14.10 1.08 -15.10
N ALA A 114 15.22 0.80 -14.45
CA ALA A 114 15.79 1.67 -13.43
C ALA A 114 16.08 3.07 -13.96
N GLY A 115 16.64 3.19 -15.17
CA GLY A 115 16.87 4.46 -15.85
C GLY A 115 15.57 5.22 -16.12
N TYR A 116 14.52 4.51 -16.56
CA TYR A 116 13.21 5.11 -16.77
C TYR A 116 12.57 5.62 -15.47
N LEU A 117 12.64 4.83 -14.40
CA LEU A 117 12.13 5.23 -13.08
C LEU A 117 12.88 6.46 -12.54
N ALA A 118 14.21 6.49 -12.69
CA ALA A 118 15.02 7.64 -12.30
C ALA A 118 14.61 8.91 -13.07
N ALA A 119 14.33 8.79 -14.37
CA ALA A 119 13.86 9.90 -15.20
C ALA A 119 12.46 10.40 -14.78
N LEU A 120 11.55 9.51 -14.40
CA LEU A 120 10.23 9.88 -13.87
C LEU A 120 10.34 10.61 -12.53
N GLN A 121 11.21 10.15 -11.64
CA GLN A 121 11.39 10.77 -10.34
C GLN A 121 12.11 12.12 -10.42
N ALA A 122 13.06 12.27 -11.34
CA ALA A 122 13.72 13.53 -11.62
C ALA A 122 12.81 14.57 -12.30
N ASN A 123 11.62 14.17 -12.77
CA ASN A 123 10.68 15.09 -13.40
C ASN A 123 9.95 15.94 -12.34
N ALA A 124 10.46 17.15 -12.12
CA ALA A 124 9.92 18.11 -11.16
C ALA A 124 8.45 18.48 -11.42
N VAL A 125 7.99 18.48 -12.68
CA VAL A 125 6.59 18.77 -13.02
C VAL A 125 5.68 17.68 -12.48
N ILE A 126 5.99 16.42 -12.76
CA ILE A 126 5.22 15.27 -12.26
C ILE A 126 5.19 15.26 -10.73
N GLN A 127 6.34 15.48 -10.08
CA GLN A 127 6.40 15.53 -8.61
C GLN A 127 5.57 16.67 -8.04
N SER A 128 5.63 17.86 -8.65
CA SER A 128 4.84 19.01 -8.22
C SER A 128 3.34 18.79 -8.44
N ASP A 129 2.94 18.22 -9.57
CA ASP A 129 1.53 17.95 -9.86
C ASP A 129 0.99 16.89 -8.90
N LEU A 130 1.77 15.84 -8.62
CA LEU A 130 1.41 14.82 -7.63
C LEU A 130 1.15 15.40 -6.24
N ALA A 131 1.91 16.42 -5.84
CA ALA A 131 1.72 17.06 -4.54
C ALA A 131 0.55 18.06 -4.52
N THR A 132 0.33 18.79 -5.62
CA THR A 132 -0.56 19.97 -5.63
C THR A 132 -1.96 19.71 -6.20
N VAL A 133 -2.10 18.75 -7.11
CA VAL A 133 -3.39 18.43 -7.77
C VAL A 133 -4.49 18.03 -6.77
N PRO A 134 -4.25 17.21 -5.72
CA PRO A 134 -5.29 16.82 -4.78
C PRO A 134 -5.88 18.00 -4.00
N GLU A 135 -5.06 18.98 -3.64
CA GLU A 135 -5.53 20.18 -2.92
C GLU A 135 -6.31 21.10 -3.86
N ALA A 136 -5.81 21.32 -5.08
CA ALA A 136 -6.52 22.07 -6.10
C ALA A 136 -7.88 21.45 -6.46
N MET A 137 -7.97 20.11 -6.50
CA MET A 137 -9.21 19.39 -6.74
C MET A 137 -10.21 19.60 -5.60
N ARG A 138 -9.78 19.48 -4.33
CA ARG A 138 -10.62 19.75 -3.15
C ARG A 138 -11.15 21.18 -3.14
N ALA A 139 -10.34 22.15 -3.55
CA ALA A 139 -10.75 23.54 -3.66
C ALA A 139 -11.84 23.74 -4.73
N LEU A 140 -11.72 23.07 -5.89
CA LEU A 140 -12.73 23.11 -6.96
C LEU A 140 -14.03 22.42 -6.54
N GLU A 141 -13.95 21.28 -5.84
CA GLU A 141 -15.12 20.59 -5.30
C GLU A 141 -15.86 21.46 -4.27
N ALA A 142 -15.13 22.13 -3.37
CA ALA A 142 -15.74 23.06 -2.41
C ALA A 142 -16.43 24.26 -3.10
N GLN A 143 -15.83 24.80 -4.17
CA GLN A 143 -16.44 25.87 -4.96
C GLN A 143 -17.69 25.39 -5.69
N LEU A 144 -17.69 24.16 -6.22
CA LEU A 144 -18.83 23.56 -6.90
C LEU A 144 -20.04 23.47 -5.96
N GLU A 145 -19.83 23.01 -4.73
CA GLU A 145 -20.88 22.90 -3.69
C GLU A 145 -21.42 24.26 -3.24
N ALA A 146 -20.56 25.27 -3.18
CA ALA A 146 -20.95 26.63 -2.78
C ALA A 146 -21.66 27.43 -3.90
N THR A 147 -21.62 26.97 -5.15
CA THR A 147 -22.09 27.72 -6.31
C THR A 147 -23.58 27.53 -6.59
N GLY A 148 -24.36 28.61 -6.44
CA GLY A 148 -25.79 28.63 -6.76
C GLY A 148 -26.10 28.77 -8.25
N ASP A 149 -25.22 29.35 -9.07
CA ASP A 149 -25.43 29.56 -10.51
C ASP A 149 -25.29 28.24 -11.30
N ALA A 150 -26.32 27.89 -12.09
CA ALA A 150 -26.36 26.66 -12.87
C ALA A 150 -25.31 26.61 -14.00
N ALA A 151 -24.99 27.75 -14.64
CA ALA A 151 -24.01 27.78 -15.72
C ALA A 151 -22.59 27.57 -15.18
N LEU A 152 -22.23 28.31 -14.11
CA LEU A 152 -20.95 28.19 -13.44
C LEU A 152 -20.76 26.80 -12.81
N ARG A 153 -21.82 26.21 -12.25
CA ARG A 153 -21.78 24.84 -11.70
C ARG A 153 -21.45 23.80 -12.76
N LEU A 154 -21.96 23.94 -13.99
CA LEU A 154 -21.63 23.05 -15.10
C LEU A 154 -20.16 23.19 -15.53
N GLU A 155 -19.62 24.40 -15.53
CA GLU A 155 -18.19 24.65 -15.81
C GLU A 155 -17.28 24.06 -14.73
N LEU A 156 -17.59 24.32 -13.45
CA LEU A 156 -16.85 23.77 -12.32
C LEU A 156 -16.90 22.23 -12.31
N ALA A 157 -18.05 21.62 -12.60
CA ALA A 157 -18.18 20.17 -12.68
C ALA A 157 -17.29 19.56 -13.78
N ARG A 158 -17.20 20.23 -14.96
CA ARG A 158 -16.28 19.82 -16.03
C ARG A 158 -14.82 19.96 -15.59
N ALA A 159 -14.46 21.06 -14.94
CA ALA A 159 -13.11 21.30 -14.44
C ALA A 159 -12.70 20.25 -13.39
N VAL A 160 -13.57 19.94 -12.42
CA VAL A 160 -13.36 18.88 -11.42
C VAL A 160 -13.14 17.54 -12.12
N ARG A 161 -13.97 17.20 -13.11
CA ARG A 161 -13.83 15.92 -13.83
C ARG A 161 -12.49 15.82 -14.55
N HIS A 162 -12.09 16.83 -15.32
CA HIS A 162 -10.78 16.85 -15.98
C HIS A 162 -9.63 16.75 -14.98
N ARG A 163 -9.72 17.45 -13.84
CA ARG A 163 -8.69 17.40 -12.80
C ARG A 163 -8.60 16.02 -12.15
N ARG A 164 -9.73 15.35 -11.98
CA ARG A 164 -9.83 13.99 -11.43
C ARG A 164 -9.25 12.95 -12.39
N ASP A 165 -9.51 13.08 -13.68
CA ASP A 165 -8.93 12.20 -14.72
C ASP A 165 -7.40 12.36 -14.76
N HIS A 166 -6.90 13.60 -14.71
CA HIS A 166 -5.47 13.88 -14.63
C HIS A 166 -4.83 13.29 -13.36
N TRP A 167 -5.47 13.46 -12.20
CA TRP A 167 -5.02 12.86 -10.94
C TRP A 167 -4.97 11.33 -11.03
N ALA A 168 -6.00 10.70 -11.60
CA ALA A 168 -6.05 9.25 -11.74
C ALA A 168 -4.89 8.72 -12.60
N ALA A 169 -4.52 9.44 -13.65
CA ALA A 169 -3.35 9.12 -14.48
C ALA A 169 -2.03 9.25 -13.70
N LEU A 170 -1.83 10.35 -12.96
CA LEU A 170 -0.64 10.55 -12.13
C LEU A 170 -0.51 9.50 -11.02
N ALA A 171 -1.62 9.17 -10.35
CA ALA A 171 -1.66 8.10 -9.35
C ALA A 171 -1.37 6.72 -9.98
N GLY A 172 -1.79 6.50 -11.23
CA GLY A 172 -1.41 5.32 -12.01
C GLY A 172 0.10 5.20 -12.19
N VAL A 173 0.77 6.31 -12.55
CA VAL A 173 2.24 6.35 -12.70
C VAL A 173 2.95 6.03 -11.38
N GLN A 174 2.46 6.53 -10.24
CA GLN A 174 3.03 6.19 -8.93
C GLN A 174 2.91 4.70 -8.61
N ARG A 175 1.73 4.10 -8.80
CA ARG A 175 1.52 2.67 -8.55
C ARG A 175 2.42 1.81 -9.41
N LEU A 176 2.52 2.12 -10.71
CA LEU A 176 3.40 1.41 -11.65
C LEU A 176 4.88 1.57 -11.27
N THR A 177 5.27 2.77 -10.80
CA THR A 177 6.63 3.01 -10.27
C THR A 177 6.92 2.11 -9.06
N GLN A 178 6.00 1.99 -8.12
CA GLN A 178 6.17 1.13 -6.94
C GLN A 178 6.26 -0.36 -7.33
N GLN A 179 5.39 -0.82 -8.24
CA GLN A 179 5.42 -2.18 -8.76
C GLN A 179 6.75 -2.50 -9.43
N ALA A 180 7.27 -1.57 -10.24
CA ALA A 180 8.56 -1.71 -10.88
C ALA A 180 9.71 -1.85 -9.86
N HIS A 181 9.72 -1.08 -8.77
CA HIS A 181 10.72 -1.25 -7.70
C HIS A 181 10.68 -2.65 -7.07
N LEU A 182 9.48 -3.15 -6.74
CA LEU A 182 9.32 -4.50 -6.17
C LEU A 182 9.83 -5.59 -7.12
N HIS A 183 9.62 -5.40 -8.43
CA HIS A 183 10.11 -6.34 -9.43
C HIS A 183 11.63 -6.31 -9.58
N ILE A 184 12.27 -5.14 -9.52
CA ILE A 184 13.72 -5.02 -9.48
C ILE A 184 14.26 -5.76 -8.25
N ASP A 185 13.69 -5.51 -7.07
CA ASP A 185 14.07 -6.18 -5.82
C ASP A 185 13.99 -7.70 -5.91
N ASN A 186 12.85 -8.22 -6.40
CA ASN A 186 12.66 -9.65 -6.56
C ASN A 186 13.69 -10.25 -7.52
N THR A 187 14.02 -9.55 -8.61
CA THR A 187 14.99 -10.05 -9.59
C THR A 187 16.40 -10.10 -9.03
N VAL A 188 16.81 -9.08 -8.26
CA VAL A 188 18.09 -9.09 -7.55
C VAL A 188 18.17 -10.22 -6.52
N ALA A 189 17.07 -10.48 -5.79
CA ALA A 189 17.01 -11.60 -4.85
C ALA A 189 17.17 -12.96 -5.56
N MET A 190 16.53 -13.14 -6.73
CA MET A 190 16.68 -14.35 -7.55
C MET A 190 18.12 -14.55 -8.03
N LEU A 191 18.82 -13.49 -8.44
CA LEU A 191 20.25 -13.55 -8.77
C LEU A 191 21.10 -14.00 -7.57
N GLY A 192 20.75 -13.55 -6.36
CA GLY A 192 21.36 -14.02 -5.12
C GLY A 192 21.13 -15.51 -4.86
N THR A 193 19.91 -16.01 -5.13
CA THR A 193 19.59 -17.44 -5.05
C THR A 193 20.38 -18.26 -6.06
N ILE A 194 20.47 -17.82 -7.32
CA ILE A 194 21.28 -18.48 -8.36
C ILE A 194 22.75 -18.57 -7.91
N THR A 195 23.29 -17.47 -7.39
CA THR A 195 24.67 -17.41 -6.89
C THR A 195 24.89 -18.43 -5.77
N SER A 196 23.97 -18.49 -4.82
CA SER A 196 24.03 -19.43 -3.68
C SER A 196 23.94 -20.89 -4.12
N GLN A 197 23.06 -21.19 -5.10
CA GLN A 197 22.94 -22.53 -5.67
C GLN A 197 24.19 -22.94 -6.46
N LEU A 198 24.82 -22.01 -7.20
CA LEU A 198 26.08 -22.29 -7.90
C LEU A 198 27.23 -22.57 -6.93
N LEU A 199 27.29 -21.84 -5.82
CA LEU A 199 28.25 -22.12 -4.75
C LEU A 199 28.02 -23.50 -4.13
N ALA A 200 26.76 -23.87 -3.88
CA ALA A 200 26.41 -25.20 -3.37
C ALA A 200 26.75 -26.33 -4.37
N GLU A 201 26.53 -26.13 -5.67
CA GLU A 201 26.90 -27.07 -6.74
C GLU A 201 28.42 -27.28 -6.80
N GLN A 202 29.22 -26.22 -6.64
CA GLN A 202 30.67 -26.36 -6.56
C GLN A 202 31.11 -27.18 -5.35
N ALA A 203 30.47 -26.99 -4.20
CA ALA A 203 30.81 -27.70 -2.96
C ALA A 203 30.35 -29.16 -2.94
N THR A 204 29.18 -29.45 -3.51
CA THR A 204 28.53 -30.78 -3.45
C THR A 204 28.68 -31.61 -4.72
N HIS A 205 29.14 -31.01 -5.82
CA HIS A 205 29.19 -31.58 -7.16
C HIS A 205 27.83 -32.01 -7.75
N GLN A 206 26.71 -31.56 -7.19
CA GLN A 206 25.37 -31.81 -7.72
C GLN A 206 24.90 -30.63 -8.57
N VAL A 207 24.46 -30.91 -9.80
CA VAL A 207 23.93 -29.89 -10.71
C VAL A 207 22.50 -29.53 -10.31
N ALA A 208 22.26 -28.27 -9.97
CA ALA A 208 20.91 -27.79 -9.68
C ALA A 208 20.10 -27.52 -10.97
N ASP A 209 18.77 -27.60 -10.90
CA ASP A 209 17.87 -27.26 -12.00
C ASP A 209 17.46 -25.78 -11.89
N TYR A 210 17.81 -25.00 -12.92
CA TYR A 210 17.58 -23.56 -13.00
C TYR A 210 16.44 -23.20 -13.97
N SER A 211 15.84 -24.19 -14.63
CA SER A 211 14.78 -23.96 -15.63
C SER A 211 13.57 -23.25 -15.03
N ARG A 212 13.17 -23.65 -13.81
CA ARG A 212 12.07 -23.02 -13.07
C ARG A 212 12.36 -21.57 -12.70
N LEU A 213 13.53 -21.31 -12.11
CA LEU A 213 13.92 -19.97 -11.69
C LEU A 213 14.09 -19.03 -12.89
N SER A 214 14.65 -19.55 -13.99
CA SER A 214 14.75 -18.85 -15.27
C SER A 214 13.36 -18.48 -15.83
N GLY A 215 12.39 -19.40 -15.78
CA GLY A 215 11.01 -19.14 -16.23
C GLY A 215 10.30 -18.08 -15.38
N GLU A 216 10.50 -18.10 -14.05
CA GLU A 216 9.94 -17.10 -13.13
C GLU A 216 10.52 -15.70 -13.41
N VAL A 217 11.80 -15.59 -13.78
CA VAL A 217 12.46 -14.32 -14.12
C VAL A 217 12.05 -13.82 -15.50
N ASP A 218 11.95 -14.70 -16.50
CA ASP A 218 11.52 -14.31 -17.86
C ASP A 218 10.09 -13.78 -17.86
N GLU A 219 9.24 -14.38 -17.03
CA GLU A 219 7.88 -13.92 -16.79
C GLU A 219 7.87 -12.56 -16.05
N ALA A 220 8.70 -12.40 -15.02
CA ALA A 220 8.85 -11.11 -14.35
C ALA A 220 9.36 -10.01 -15.31
N THR A 221 10.28 -10.34 -16.21
CA THR A 221 10.84 -9.43 -17.22
C THR A 221 9.79 -9.02 -18.25
N ARG A 222 8.96 -9.96 -18.72
CA ARG A 222 7.84 -9.64 -19.63
C ARG A 222 6.83 -8.71 -18.98
N ARG A 223 6.44 -8.98 -17.72
CA ARG A 223 5.55 -8.07 -16.97
C ARG A 223 6.17 -6.69 -16.79
N LEU A 224 7.48 -6.60 -16.61
CA LEU A 224 8.19 -5.32 -16.53
C LEU A 224 8.12 -4.55 -17.85
N GLN A 225 8.33 -5.22 -18.98
CA GLN A 225 8.19 -4.61 -20.30
C GLN A 225 6.76 -4.15 -20.55
N ASP A 226 5.76 -4.97 -20.21
CA ASP A 226 4.34 -4.61 -20.33
C ASP A 226 3.98 -3.40 -19.45
N GLN A 227 4.49 -3.36 -18.21
CA GLN A 227 4.30 -2.22 -17.30
C GLN A 227 4.99 -0.95 -17.82
N LEU A 228 6.17 -1.10 -18.43
CA LEU A 228 6.91 0.02 -19.00
C LEU A 228 6.23 0.56 -20.27
N GLU A 229 5.67 -0.32 -21.10
CA GLU A 229 4.82 0.05 -22.23
C GLU A 229 3.58 0.82 -21.75
N ALA A 230 2.89 0.30 -20.73
CA ALA A 230 1.74 0.97 -20.12
C ALA A 230 2.11 2.34 -19.52
N LEU A 231 3.29 2.45 -18.89
CA LEU A 231 3.81 3.72 -18.38
C LEU A 231 4.12 4.72 -19.51
N ARG A 232 4.68 4.25 -20.64
CA ARG A 232 4.94 5.09 -21.82
C ARG A 232 3.63 5.57 -22.43
N GLU A 233 2.64 4.69 -22.54
CA GLU A 233 1.30 5.02 -23.07
C GLU A 233 0.58 6.06 -22.20
N VAL A 234 0.57 5.88 -20.88
CA VAL A 234 -0.04 6.86 -19.95
C VAL A 234 0.70 8.20 -20.02
N LYS A 235 2.04 8.18 -20.07
CA LYS A 235 2.82 9.42 -20.21
C LYS A 235 2.45 10.14 -21.52
N LEU A 236 2.35 9.42 -22.63
CA LEU A 236 1.96 10.00 -23.92
C LEU A 236 0.53 10.55 -23.88
N GLY A 237 -0.40 9.89 -23.21
CA GLY A 237 -1.78 10.37 -23.07
C GLY A 237 -1.96 11.54 -22.08
N VAL A 238 -1.05 11.72 -21.11
CA VAL A 238 -1.07 12.85 -20.15
C VAL A 238 -0.45 14.12 -20.73
N PHE A 239 0.45 14.01 -21.71
CA PHE A 239 1.20 15.13 -22.29
C PHE A 239 0.89 15.41 -23.78
N ALA A 240 -0.07 14.69 -24.38
CA ALA A 240 -0.63 14.99 -25.71
C ALA A 240 -1.90 15.86 -25.58
#